data_AF-A0ABD3MJY5-F1
#
_entry.id   AF-A0ABD3MJY5-F1
#
_cell.length_a   1.000
_cell.length_b   1.000
_cell.length_c   1.000
_cell.angle_alpha   90.00
_cell.angle_beta   90.00
_cell.angle_gamma   90.00
#
_symmetry.space_group_name_H-M   'P 1'
#
loop_
_entity.id
_entity.type
_entity.pdbx_description
1 polymer ?
#
loop_
_entity_poly.entity_id
_entity_poly.type
_entity_poly.pdbx_seq_one_letter_code
_entity_poly.pdbx_strand_id
1 'polypeptide(L)'
;MNSSSLKSAATTLCWVVLATGLGGRRCCCRAGWIDPDTPDAFRTTTSNFDEDTREFELVFSDEFEQDGRSFEDGADSRWTAIDKNDYTNEALHFYRPENVQTSDGVLKILTNLKSNYYKAFDEDTHKYYADAKHIQSGMVQGWNKFCMTGGIVEISAKLPGDPATGGLWPALWMLGNLARATYVGSSNYIWPYSYNQCDDKNRLSQKISACSKVGHFGMEPGVGRGSPEIDILEAMMGSPEALPSTNITRPYFSTSLQIAPGLEGVRPNLGKLPKPGHWYKGLEYGSNETQLNPFFYGVTLEHKPESMTYQSDAISANTHLTPDYFQRHHKYSLEWEPPDGDREEGYLKWYLDDKLLYGINGESLRVAKTEIPSEPMYLLINTAVASSWGFPKPCPDGCTCDCYECGNPKCTCGLPDGFCENFPASFEIEYVRAYQAKNHSNHLVGCSTMSRPTAKYIMGHKKDFVNNEEGQKEPLQPIQRGGGYCKLDVECGYPTKGACSDSRRCVCNDNFTGPKCLSHAGSDDTSPPTENLEVDMLSLSPVFLALVVFAAITFIAYVGIAVFKRRRQVEKYEQLPSNSVSRQDMDILRTMQQQGPAGLSYQGMGTAPTNLIGANEQKTVTYCMIDGRLLDE
;
A
#
# COMPACT_ATOMS: atom_id res chain seq x y z
N MET A 1 -56.41 -23.24 -27.36
CA MET A 1 -55.95 -23.20 -25.96
C MET A 1 -54.59 -23.87 -25.89
N ASN A 2 -53.64 -23.15 -25.28
CA ASN A 2 -52.29 -23.48 -24.80
C ASN A 2 -51.14 -23.91 -25.74
N SER A 3 -50.19 -22.96 -25.78
CA SER A 3 -48.75 -23.01 -25.46
C SER A 3 -47.74 -23.56 -26.47
N SER A 4 -46.95 -22.63 -27.01
CA SER A 4 -45.58 -22.81 -27.49
C SER A 4 -44.75 -21.52 -27.28
N SER A 5 -43.51 -21.71 -26.85
CA SER A 5 -42.29 -20.85 -26.89
C SER A 5 -42.35 -19.36 -27.29
N LEU A 6 -41.54 -18.51 -26.62
CA LEU A 6 -40.29 -17.94 -27.20
C LEU A 6 -39.57 -16.99 -26.22
N LYS A 7 -38.25 -16.92 -26.43
CA LYS A 7 -37.19 -16.20 -25.72
C LYS A 7 -37.19 -14.68 -25.99
N SER A 8 -36.46 -13.97 -25.13
CA SER A 8 -35.63 -12.77 -25.40
C SER A 8 -36.18 -11.40 -24.98
N ALA A 9 -35.22 -10.57 -24.52
CA ALA A 9 -35.24 -9.14 -24.23
C ALA A 9 -35.88 -8.69 -22.89
N ALA A 10 -35.00 -8.36 -21.93
CA ALA A 10 -35.32 -7.43 -20.85
C ALA A 10 -34.21 -6.38 -20.75
N THR A 11 -34.32 -5.36 -21.60
CA THR A 11 -33.59 -4.08 -21.50
C THR A 11 -34.62 -3.03 -21.09
N THR A 12 -34.36 -2.40 -19.94
CA THR A 12 -34.73 -1.03 -19.54
C THR A 12 -36.15 -0.53 -19.79
N LEU A 13 -36.91 -0.27 -18.70
CA LEU A 13 -37.80 0.89 -18.64
C LEU A 13 -38.04 1.33 -17.19
N CYS A 14 -37.32 2.37 -16.77
CA CYS A 14 -37.58 3.10 -15.53
C CYS A 14 -38.66 4.15 -15.82
N TRP A 15 -39.85 4.00 -15.22
CA TRP A 15 -40.90 5.01 -15.28
C TRP A 15 -40.71 6.06 -14.17
N VAL A 16 -40.79 7.32 -14.59
CA VAL A 16 -40.72 8.54 -13.79
C VAL A 16 -42.00 8.71 -12.97
N VAL A 17 -41.86 8.90 -11.66
CA VAL A 17 -42.88 9.58 -10.83
C VAL A 17 -42.18 10.74 -10.12
N LEU A 18 -42.65 11.95 -10.41
CA LEU A 18 -42.19 13.20 -9.81
C LEU A 18 -43.09 13.61 -8.63
N ALA A 19 -42.46 14.25 -7.65
CA ALA A 19 -42.99 14.94 -6.47
C ALA A 19 -43.45 14.00 -5.33
N THR A 20 -42.88 14.01 -4.13
CA THR A 20 -42.46 15.12 -3.26
C THR A 20 -41.50 14.63 -2.17
N GLY A 21 -40.49 15.43 -1.79
CA GLY A 21 -39.92 15.44 -0.44
C GLY A 21 -38.72 14.53 -0.17
N LEU A 22 -37.53 15.15 -0.11
CA LEU A 22 -36.36 14.80 0.71
C LEU A 22 -35.85 13.35 0.64
N GLY A 23 -34.77 13.17 -0.14
CA GLY A 23 -33.94 11.96 -0.12
C GLY A 23 -33.49 11.57 -1.51
N GLY A 24 -32.66 12.40 -2.15
CA GLY A 24 -32.05 12.07 -3.43
C GLY A 24 -31.09 10.88 -3.27
N ARG A 25 -31.62 9.66 -3.40
CA ARG A 25 -30.83 8.48 -3.76
C ARG A 25 -30.27 8.76 -5.16
N ARG A 26 -28.99 9.14 -5.23
CA ARG A 26 -28.22 9.05 -6.47
C ARG A 26 -28.39 7.62 -6.99
N CYS A 27 -28.82 7.49 -8.24
CA CYS A 27 -28.80 6.22 -8.94
C CYS A 27 -27.34 5.77 -8.94
N CYS A 28 -27.04 4.68 -8.22
CA CYS A 28 -25.70 4.10 -8.16
C CYS A 28 -25.49 3.40 -9.51
N CYS A 29 -24.95 4.11 -10.50
CA CYS A 29 -24.45 3.47 -11.72
C CYS A 29 -23.22 2.65 -11.31
N ARG A 30 -23.39 1.32 -11.23
CA ARG A 30 -22.31 0.34 -11.03
C ARG A 30 -21.32 0.45 -12.19
N ALA A 31 -20.25 1.21 -12.00
CA ALA A 31 -19.03 1.09 -12.81
C ALA A 31 -18.14 0.06 -12.12
N GLY A 32 -18.07 -1.14 -12.71
CA GLY A 32 -17.36 -2.27 -12.13
C GLY A 32 -15.85 -2.19 -12.31
N TRP A 33 -15.16 -3.07 -11.59
CA TRP A 33 -13.73 -3.34 -11.74
C TRP A 33 -13.36 -3.94 -13.10
N ILE A 34 -14.34 -4.31 -13.92
CA ILE A 34 -14.16 -4.91 -15.24
C ILE A 34 -14.04 -3.82 -16.29
N ASP A 35 -12.92 -3.80 -17.02
CA ASP A 35 -12.73 -2.97 -18.19
C ASP A 35 -13.78 -3.32 -19.27
N PRO A 36 -14.54 -2.34 -19.80
CA PRO A 36 -15.46 -2.57 -20.91
C PRO A 36 -14.80 -3.11 -22.18
N ASP A 37 -13.50 -2.89 -22.36
CA ASP A 37 -12.75 -3.40 -23.50
C ASP A 37 -12.35 -4.89 -23.34
N THR A 38 -12.53 -5.49 -22.14
CA THR A 38 -12.26 -6.91 -21.93
C THR A 38 -13.21 -7.80 -22.73
N PRO A 39 -12.69 -8.67 -23.63
CA PRO A 39 -13.51 -9.59 -24.41
C PRO A 39 -14.30 -10.57 -23.54
N ASP A 40 -15.54 -10.87 -23.94
CA ASP A 40 -16.44 -11.78 -23.19
C ASP A 40 -15.85 -13.16 -22.92
N ALA A 41 -15.00 -13.67 -23.83
CA ALA A 41 -14.33 -14.96 -23.70
C ALA A 41 -13.36 -15.03 -22.50
N PHE A 42 -12.87 -13.88 -22.01
CA PHE A 42 -11.95 -13.78 -20.88
C PHE A 42 -12.65 -13.40 -19.57
N ARG A 43 -13.98 -13.40 -19.53
CA ARG A 43 -14.74 -13.10 -18.29
C ARG A 43 -14.82 -14.28 -17.32
N THR A 44 -14.43 -15.46 -17.78
CA THR A 44 -14.35 -16.68 -16.98
C THR A 44 -13.09 -17.44 -17.36
N THR A 45 -12.51 -18.15 -16.39
CA THR A 45 -11.38 -19.04 -16.62
C THR A 45 -11.48 -20.27 -15.72
N THR A 46 -10.55 -21.21 -15.91
CA THR A 46 -10.36 -22.38 -15.04
C THR A 46 -8.99 -22.31 -14.38
N SER A 47 -8.81 -23.05 -13.30
CA SER A 47 -7.49 -23.21 -12.68
C SER A 47 -6.49 -23.86 -13.66
N ASN A 48 -5.21 -23.48 -13.53
CA ASN A 48 -4.10 -24.16 -14.20
C ASN A 48 -3.53 -25.30 -13.35
N PHE A 49 -4.05 -25.49 -12.13
CA PHE A 49 -3.75 -26.59 -11.24
C PHE A 49 -4.79 -27.71 -11.45
N ASP A 50 -4.37 -28.84 -12.02
CA ASP A 50 -5.26 -29.95 -12.42
C ASP A 50 -6.19 -30.49 -11.31
N GLU A 51 -5.82 -30.34 -10.04
CA GLU A 51 -6.64 -30.79 -8.90
C GLU A 51 -7.77 -29.82 -8.55
N ASP A 52 -7.67 -28.56 -8.97
CA ASP A 52 -8.72 -27.56 -8.80
C ASP A 52 -9.65 -27.52 -10.01
N THR A 53 -10.87 -28.00 -9.81
CA THR A 53 -11.90 -28.06 -10.86
C THR A 53 -12.88 -26.88 -10.80
N ARG A 54 -12.63 -25.87 -9.96
CA ARG A 54 -13.50 -24.70 -9.81
C ARG A 54 -13.48 -23.86 -11.08
N GLU A 55 -14.61 -23.21 -11.33
CA GLU A 55 -14.72 -22.18 -12.36
C GLU A 55 -14.50 -20.81 -11.72
N PHE A 56 -13.72 -19.96 -12.38
CA PHE A 56 -13.35 -18.64 -11.90
C PHE A 56 -14.04 -17.56 -12.73
N GLU A 57 -14.52 -16.51 -12.07
CA GLU A 57 -15.10 -15.33 -12.72
C GLU A 57 -14.17 -14.13 -12.61
N LEU A 58 -14.13 -13.30 -13.66
CA LEU A 58 -13.34 -12.10 -13.70
C LEU A 58 -13.89 -11.08 -12.70
N VAL A 59 -13.04 -10.59 -11.81
CA VAL A 59 -13.36 -9.61 -10.77
C VAL A 59 -12.64 -8.28 -10.96
N PHE A 60 -11.61 -8.22 -11.79
CA PHE A 60 -10.95 -6.99 -12.21
C PHE A 60 -10.30 -7.17 -13.58
N SER A 61 -10.32 -6.13 -14.39
CA SER A 61 -9.47 -6.03 -15.57
C SER A 61 -9.12 -4.59 -15.91
N ASP A 62 -7.99 -4.45 -16.60
CA ASP A 62 -7.59 -3.27 -17.35
C ASP A 62 -6.86 -3.75 -18.62
N GLU A 63 -7.41 -3.43 -19.79
CA GLU A 63 -6.87 -3.81 -21.10
C GLU A 63 -6.04 -2.67 -21.71
N PHE A 64 -5.98 -1.51 -21.05
CA PHE A 64 -5.15 -0.37 -21.45
C PHE A 64 -5.37 0.19 -22.87
N GLU A 65 -6.48 -0.16 -23.51
CA GLU A 65 -6.86 0.26 -24.89
C GLU A 65 -7.07 1.78 -25.05
N GLN A 66 -7.33 2.50 -23.95
CA GLN A 66 -7.48 3.95 -24.00
C GLN A 66 -6.13 4.67 -23.88
N ASP A 67 -5.66 5.19 -25.01
CA ASP A 67 -4.48 6.05 -25.10
C ASP A 67 -4.58 7.32 -24.24
N GLY A 68 -3.42 7.79 -23.75
CA GLY A 68 -3.28 9.10 -23.12
C GLY A 68 -3.92 9.22 -21.75
N ARG A 69 -4.23 8.11 -21.07
CA ARG A 69 -4.63 8.13 -19.65
C ARG A 69 -3.53 8.79 -18.81
N SER A 70 -3.95 9.54 -17.80
CA SER A 70 -3.07 10.05 -16.76
C SER A 70 -3.22 9.17 -15.52
N PHE A 71 -2.09 8.76 -14.95
CA PHE A 71 -2.03 7.98 -13.72
C PHE A 71 -1.54 8.80 -12.53
N GLU A 72 -1.49 10.13 -12.65
CA GLU A 72 -1.22 11.01 -11.51
C GLU A 72 -2.20 10.72 -10.36
N ASP A 73 -1.79 11.06 -9.13
CA ASP A 73 -2.65 10.84 -7.97
C ASP A 73 -3.99 11.59 -8.12
N GLY A 74 -5.10 10.86 -7.99
CA GLY A 74 -6.45 11.33 -8.25
C GLY A 74 -6.90 11.34 -9.73
N ALA A 75 -6.04 10.97 -10.69
CA ALA A 75 -6.39 10.98 -12.12
C ALA A 75 -7.01 9.67 -12.65
N ASP A 76 -6.73 8.54 -12.01
CA ASP A 76 -7.24 7.23 -12.42
C ASP A 76 -7.84 6.48 -11.22
N SER A 77 -8.94 5.76 -11.42
CA SER A 77 -9.65 5.09 -10.32
C SER A 77 -9.06 3.74 -9.93
N ARG A 78 -8.29 3.10 -10.82
CA ARG A 78 -7.71 1.76 -10.66
C ARG A 78 -6.26 1.85 -10.22
N TRP A 79 -5.54 2.84 -10.72
CA TRP A 79 -4.07 2.91 -10.64
C TRP A 79 -3.58 4.29 -10.17
N THR A 80 -2.46 4.35 -9.46
CA THR A 80 -1.72 5.60 -9.17
C THR A 80 -0.26 5.39 -9.52
N ALA A 81 0.30 6.26 -10.35
CA ALA A 81 1.72 6.33 -10.61
C ALA A 81 2.44 7.13 -9.51
N ILE A 82 3.61 6.63 -9.09
CA ILE A 82 4.40 7.25 -8.02
C ILE A 82 5.20 8.44 -8.56
N ASP A 83 5.23 9.51 -7.77
CA ASP A 83 6.11 10.66 -7.96
C ASP A 83 7.04 10.81 -6.75
N LYS A 84 8.18 10.11 -6.78
CA LYS A 84 9.07 10.02 -5.61
C LYS A 84 10.46 9.46 -5.96
N ASN A 85 11.45 9.88 -5.18
CA ASN A 85 12.72 9.19 -5.04
C ASN A 85 12.53 7.82 -4.35
N ASP A 86 12.99 6.75 -4.98
CA ASP A 86 13.19 5.47 -4.29
C ASP A 86 14.56 5.46 -3.61
N TYR A 87 14.61 5.45 -2.29
CA TYR A 87 15.88 5.40 -1.54
C TYR A 87 16.18 4.00 -1.00
N THR A 88 15.41 2.99 -1.43
CA THR A 88 15.67 1.59 -1.08
C THR A 88 16.62 0.95 -2.09
N ASN A 89 17.25 -0.15 -1.68
CA ASN A 89 17.95 -1.10 -2.57
C ASN A 89 19.03 -0.49 -3.49
N GLU A 90 19.68 0.59 -3.07
CA GLU A 90 20.66 1.34 -3.88
C GLU A 90 20.06 1.82 -5.22
N ALA A 91 18.77 2.18 -5.21
CA ALA A 91 18.06 2.62 -6.38
C ALA A 91 18.70 3.87 -7.01
N LEU A 92 18.90 3.83 -8.32
CA LEU A 92 19.47 4.91 -9.14
C LEU A 92 18.40 5.75 -9.86
N HIS A 93 17.15 5.28 -9.85
CA HIS A 93 16.03 5.89 -10.57
C HIS A 93 15.16 6.78 -9.68
N PHE A 94 14.52 7.77 -10.29
CA PHE A 94 13.42 8.55 -9.71
C PHE A 94 12.12 8.17 -10.43
N TYR A 95 11.05 7.84 -9.68
CA TYR A 95 9.76 7.54 -10.28
C TYR A 95 8.99 8.81 -10.60
N ARG A 96 8.46 8.91 -11.83
CA ARG A 96 7.58 10.00 -12.25
C ARG A 96 6.30 9.47 -12.90
N PRO A 97 5.15 10.14 -12.68
CA PRO A 97 3.90 9.79 -13.35
C PRO A 97 3.96 9.89 -14.88
N GLU A 98 4.75 10.83 -15.42
CA GLU A 98 4.94 10.99 -16.86
C GLU A 98 5.63 9.79 -17.54
N ASN A 99 6.23 8.88 -16.78
CA ASN A 99 6.80 7.63 -17.29
C ASN A 99 5.81 6.46 -17.31
N VAL A 100 4.57 6.69 -16.89
CA VAL A 100 3.49 5.69 -16.90
C VAL A 100 2.44 6.19 -17.88
N GLN A 101 2.36 5.56 -19.05
CA GLN A 101 1.51 6.05 -20.14
C GLN A 101 0.76 4.91 -20.81
N THR A 102 -0.40 5.20 -21.38
CA THR A 102 -1.11 4.28 -22.28
C THR A 102 -0.98 4.78 -23.70
N SER A 103 -0.56 3.89 -24.60
CA SER A 103 -0.51 4.15 -26.04
C SER A 103 -0.41 2.84 -26.80
N ASP A 104 -1.07 2.76 -27.95
CA ASP A 104 -1.03 1.58 -28.83
C ASP A 104 -1.58 0.30 -28.17
N GLY A 105 -2.62 0.43 -27.34
CA GLY A 105 -3.27 -0.71 -26.69
C GLY A 105 -2.48 -1.34 -25.54
N VAL A 106 -1.48 -0.63 -25.00
CA VAL A 106 -0.68 -1.12 -23.86
C VAL A 106 -0.41 -0.01 -22.85
N LEU A 107 -0.23 -0.42 -21.59
CA LEU A 107 0.43 0.38 -20.57
C LEU A 107 1.96 0.28 -20.78
N LYS A 108 2.62 1.43 -20.87
CA LYS A 108 4.08 1.55 -21.00
C LYS A 108 4.65 2.15 -19.71
N ILE A 109 5.55 1.39 -19.08
CA ILE A 109 6.46 1.90 -18.07
C ILE A 109 7.76 2.25 -18.76
N LEU A 110 7.99 3.55 -18.95
CA LEU A 110 9.15 4.07 -19.64
C LEU A 110 10.30 4.28 -18.66
N THR A 111 11.53 4.00 -19.11
CA THR A 111 12.75 4.36 -18.38
C THR A 111 13.67 5.13 -19.31
N ASN A 112 14.17 6.29 -18.87
CA ASN A 112 15.02 7.16 -19.69
C ASN A 112 16.11 7.86 -18.87
N LEU A 113 17.17 8.30 -19.57
CA LEU A 113 18.24 9.11 -19.01
C LEU A 113 17.76 10.56 -18.85
N LYS A 114 17.23 10.88 -17.67
CA LYS A 114 16.75 12.22 -17.32
C LYS A 114 17.02 12.53 -15.86
N SER A 115 17.70 13.65 -15.63
CA SER A 115 18.07 14.14 -14.31
C SER A 115 16.85 14.65 -13.54
N ASN A 116 16.70 14.15 -12.33
CA ASN A 116 15.70 14.54 -11.33
C ASN A 116 16.43 15.07 -10.11
N TYR A 117 16.18 16.33 -9.76
CA TYR A 117 16.74 16.97 -8.57
C TYR A 117 15.69 16.97 -7.48
N TYR A 118 16.08 16.56 -6.27
CA TYR A 118 15.17 16.46 -5.13
C TYR A 118 15.88 16.83 -3.84
N LYS A 119 15.08 16.96 -2.79
CA LYS A 119 15.53 17.27 -1.44
C LYS A 119 15.53 15.99 -0.63
N ALA A 120 16.70 15.49 -0.28
CA ALA A 120 16.86 14.28 0.53
C ALA A 120 17.01 14.63 2.01
N PHE A 121 16.62 13.72 2.89
CA PHE A 121 16.83 13.82 4.33
C PHE A 121 17.94 12.87 4.79
N ASP A 122 18.92 13.41 5.50
CA ASP A 122 19.96 12.63 6.19
C ASP A 122 19.51 12.32 7.62
N GLU A 123 19.32 11.05 7.92
CA GLU A 123 18.85 10.58 9.22
C GLU A 123 19.88 10.78 10.35
N ASP A 124 21.19 10.74 10.03
CA ASP A 124 22.27 10.88 11.01
C ASP A 124 22.52 12.34 11.39
N THR A 125 22.55 13.23 10.39
CA THR A 125 22.78 14.66 10.62
C THR A 125 21.48 15.44 10.87
N HIS A 126 20.32 14.80 10.68
CA HIS A 126 18.98 15.39 10.74
C HIS A 126 18.85 16.65 9.87
N LYS A 127 19.50 16.65 8.71
CA LYS A 127 19.52 17.79 7.79
C LYS A 127 19.06 17.36 6.42
N TYR A 128 18.41 18.29 5.75
CA TYR A 128 18.10 18.13 4.36
C TYR A 128 19.28 18.57 3.49
N TYR A 129 19.51 17.83 2.40
CA TYR A 129 20.48 18.16 1.37
C TYR A 129 19.83 18.04 -0.01
N ALA A 130 20.49 18.64 -1.02
CA ALA A 130 20.07 18.51 -2.41
C ALA A 130 20.78 17.31 -3.02
N ASP A 131 20.03 16.51 -3.76
CA ASP A 131 20.53 15.30 -4.42
C ASP A 131 19.95 15.18 -5.83
N ALA A 132 20.52 14.30 -6.64
CA ALA A 132 20.12 14.08 -8.01
C ALA A 132 20.16 12.61 -8.41
N LYS A 133 19.17 12.22 -9.22
CA LYS A 133 19.14 10.92 -9.91
C LYS A 133 19.04 11.13 -11.40
N HIS A 134 19.92 10.47 -12.15
CA HIS A 134 20.07 10.68 -13.59
C HIS A 134 19.24 9.73 -14.46
N ILE A 135 18.46 8.87 -13.81
CA ILE A 135 17.54 7.93 -14.45
C ILE A 135 16.13 8.25 -13.96
N GLN A 136 15.20 8.37 -14.90
CA GLN A 136 13.79 8.55 -14.61
C GLN A 136 13.03 7.30 -15.07
N SER A 137 12.17 6.76 -14.21
CA SER A 137 11.38 5.56 -14.50
C SER A 137 9.93 5.70 -14.03
N GLY A 138 9.13 4.65 -14.22
CA GLY A 138 7.74 4.58 -13.77
C GLY A 138 7.47 3.43 -12.80
N MET A 139 6.56 3.68 -11.86
CA MET A 139 5.89 2.68 -11.03
C MET A 139 4.42 3.04 -10.95
N VAL A 140 3.55 2.06 -11.11
CA VAL A 140 2.10 2.19 -10.91
C VAL A 140 1.62 1.17 -9.89
N GLN A 141 0.71 1.59 -9.01
CA GLN A 141 0.19 0.78 -7.92
C GLN A 141 -1.35 0.85 -7.81
N GLY A 142 -1.97 -0.28 -7.50
CA GLY A 142 -3.39 -0.38 -7.12
C GLY A 142 -3.66 -0.10 -5.63
N TRP A 143 -2.66 0.40 -4.88
CA TRP A 143 -2.72 0.54 -3.42
C TRP A 143 -3.97 1.28 -2.96
N ASN A 144 -4.71 0.66 -2.05
CA ASN A 144 -5.96 1.18 -1.49
C ASN A 144 -7.00 1.61 -2.55
N LYS A 145 -6.96 0.99 -3.74
CA LYS A 145 -7.95 1.10 -4.82
C LYS A 145 -8.58 -0.26 -5.05
N PHE A 146 -7.92 -1.11 -5.85
CA PHE A 146 -8.32 -2.49 -6.05
C PHE A 146 -7.38 -3.40 -5.27
N CYS A 147 -7.95 -4.22 -4.40
CA CYS A 147 -7.25 -5.30 -3.72
C CYS A 147 -8.07 -6.57 -3.84
N MET A 148 -7.39 -7.70 -3.75
CA MET A 148 -8.01 -9.02 -3.71
C MET A 148 -7.31 -9.93 -2.70
N THR A 149 -8.04 -10.93 -2.24
CA THR A 149 -7.50 -12.07 -1.48
C THR A 149 -7.86 -13.35 -2.22
N GLY A 150 -6.84 -14.14 -2.59
CA GLY A 150 -6.99 -15.38 -3.34
C GLY A 150 -7.55 -15.22 -4.76
N GLY A 151 -7.43 -16.29 -5.55
CA GLY A 151 -7.84 -16.36 -6.94
C GLY A 151 -6.67 -16.44 -7.92
N ILE A 152 -6.90 -15.97 -9.14
CA ILE A 152 -5.90 -15.98 -10.21
C ILE A 152 -5.63 -14.53 -10.64
N VAL A 153 -4.36 -14.16 -10.74
CA VAL A 153 -3.91 -12.94 -11.41
C VAL A 153 -3.20 -13.33 -12.69
N GLU A 154 -3.57 -12.72 -13.81
CA GLU A 154 -2.92 -12.87 -15.11
C GLU A 154 -2.46 -11.50 -15.64
N ILE A 155 -1.21 -11.42 -16.07
CA ILE A 155 -0.62 -10.22 -16.65
C ILE A 155 0.07 -10.58 -17.95
N SER A 156 -0.31 -9.93 -19.04
CA SER A 156 0.39 -10.06 -20.33
C SER A 156 1.40 -8.94 -20.47
N ALA A 157 2.70 -9.28 -20.52
CA ALA A 157 3.77 -8.30 -20.50
C ALA A 157 4.93 -8.62 -21.46
N LYS A 158 5.59 -7.59 -21.98
CA LYS A 158 6.81 -7.65 -22.79
C LYS A 158 7.93 -6.90 -22.06
N LEU A 159 9.02 -7.58 -21.75
CA LEU A 159 10.13 -7.05 -20.96
C LEU A 159 10.88 -5.90 -21.68
N PRO A 160 11.42 -4.92 -20.94
CA PRO A 160 12.12 -3.78 -21.49
C PRO A 160 13.58 -4.08 -21.86
N GLY A 161 14.09 -3.32 -22.84
CA GLY A 161 15.52 -3.21 -23.14
C GLY A 161 16.14 -4.46 -23.78
N ASP A 162 17.47 -4.49 -23.79
CA ASP A 162 18.27 -5.60 -24.30
C ASP A 162 18.43 -6.70 -23.21
N PRO A 163 18.06 -7.97 -23.50
CA PRO A 163 18.25 -9.09 -22.56
C PRO A 163 19.70 -9.29 -22.10
N ALA A 164 20.69 -8.90 -22.90
CA ALA A 164 22.11 -9.08 -22.61
C ALA A 164 22.72 -7.95 -21.75
N THR A 165 21.95 -6.90 -21.47
CA THR A 165 22.43 -5.70 -20.75
C THR A 165 21.82 -5.63 -19.36
N GLY A 166 22.67 -5.62 -18.33
CA GLY A 166 22.24 -5.54 -16.93
C GLY A 166 21.73 -4.15 -16.53
N GLY A 167 21.10 -4.06 -15.36
CA GLY A 167 20.76 -2.80 -14.69
C GLY A 167 19.29 -2.44 -14.64
N LEU A 168 18.52 -2.72 -15.70
CA LEU A 168 17.05 -2.60 -15.65
C LEU A 168 16.46 -3.72 -14.78
N TRP A 169 15.46 -3.39 -13.96
CA TRP A 169 14.77 -4.30 -13.04
C TRP A 169 13.24 -4.15 -13.18
N PRO A 170 12.63 -4.72 -14.23
CA PRO A 170 11.18 -4.77 -14.37
C PRO A 170 10.59 -5.75 -13.35
N ALA A 171 9.47 -5.36 -12.74
CA ALA A 171 8.79 -6.18 -11.75
C ALA A 171 7.26 -6.14 -11.90
N LEU A 172 6.65 -7.30 -11.66
CA LEU A 172 5.21 -7.52 -11.50
C LEU A 172 5.01 -8.19 -10.14
N TRP A 173 4.34 -7.53 -9.22
CA TRP A 173 4.31 -8.00 -7.83
C TRP A 173 3.09 -7.50 -7.07
N MET A 174 2.89 -8.08 -5.89
CA MET A 174 1.76 -7.82 -5.02
C MET A 174 2.24 -7.58 -3.60
N LEU A 175 1.60 -6.64 -2.91
CA LEU A 175 1.89 -6.32 -1.51
C LEU A 175 0.59 -6.24 -0.70
N GLY A 176 0.63 -6.68 0.56
CA GLY A 176 -0.47 -6.50 1.50
C GLY A 176 -0.85 -5.02 1.69
N ASN A 177 -2.15 -4.72 1.76
CA ASN A 177 -2.66 -3.35 1.78
C ASN A 177 -2.28 -2.56 3.06
N LEU A 178 -1.77 -3.22 4.10
CA LEU A 178 -1.26 -2.60 5.34
C LEU A 178 0.08 -1.89 5.16
N ALA A 179 0.78 -2.08 4.04
CA ALA A 179 1.94 -1.29 3.65
C ALA A 179 1.80 -0.74 2.23
N ARG A 180 2.57 0.31 1.93
CA ARG A 180 2.63 0.94 0.61
C ARG A 180 4.05 0.95 0.10
N ALA A 181 4.30 0.33 -1.06
CA ALA A 181 5.63 0.26 -1.66
C ALA A 181 6.25 1.65 -1.84
N THR A 182 7.55 1.77 -1.60
CA THR A 182 8.35 3.03 -1.54
C THR A 182 8.08 3.96 -0.36
N TYR A 183 7.10 3.65 0.51
CA TYR A 183 6.80 4.36 1.76
C TYR A 183 7.24 3.50 2.95
N VAL A 184 8.55 3.48 3.22
CA VAL A 184 9.18 2.58 4.21
C VAL A 184 8.63 2.73 5.62
N GLY A 185 8.12 3.93 5.97
CA GLY A 185 7.41 4.15 7.24
C GLY A 185 6.20 3.23 7.43
N SER A 186 5.49 2.88 6.34
CA SER A 186 4.33 1.99 6.38
C SER A 186 4.70 0.50 6.43
N SER A 187 5.87 0.11 5.92
CA SER A 187 6.29 -1.30 5.88
C SER A 187 7.05 -1.73 7.13
N ASN A 188 7.64 -0.80 7.89
CA ASN A 188 8.38 -1.10 9.13
C ASN A 188 7.56 -1.95 10.11
N TYR A 189 8.08 -3.14 10.44
CA TYR A 189 7.49 -4.12 11.37
C TYR A 189 6.11 -4.66 10.92
N ILE A 190 5.74 -4.45 9.66
CA ILE A 190 4.50 -4.92 9.03
C ILE A 190 4.85 -5.87 7.89
N TRP A 191 5.81 -5.50 7.06
CA TRP A 191 6.39 -6.35 6.04
C TRP A 191 7.46 -7.29 6.64
N PRO A 192 7.60 -8.53 6.16
CA PRO A 192 6.70 -9.27 5.28
C PRO A 192 5.81 -10.25 6.08
N TYR A 193 5.24 -9.83 7.22
CA TYR A 193 4.55 -10.78 8.10
C TYR A 193 3.34 -11.44 7.42
N SER A 194 3.33 -12.79 7.43
CA SER A 194 2.19 -13.66 7.06
C SER A 194 1.94 -14.62 8.22
N TYR A 195 1.64 -14.05 9.39
CA TYR A 195 1.77 -14.71 10.69
C TYR A 195 0.69 -14.26 11.68
N ASN A 196 -0.05 -15.21 12.23
CA ASN A 196 -1.18 -14.97 13.12
C ASN A 196 -1.11 -15.84 14.40
N GLN A 197 0.04 -15.91 15.05
CA GLN A 197 0.19 -16.63 16.34
C GLN A 197 0.85 -15.73 17.38
N CYS A 198 0.47 -15.83 18.65
CA CYS A 198 1.19 -15.09 19.69
C CYS A 198 2.53 -15.78 19.95
N ASP A 199 3.61 -15.11 19.55
CA ASP A 199 4.98 -15.50 19.85
C ASP A 199 5.68 -14.38 20.61
N ASP A 200 6.12 -14.69 21.82
CA ASP A 200 6.79 -13.74 22.70
C ASP A 200 8.06 -13.16 22.08
N LYS A 201 8.71 -13.90 21.18
CA LYS A 201 9.90 -13.43 20.47
C LYS A 201 9.59 -12.31 19.50
N ASN A 202 8.60 -12.53 18.63
CA ASN A 202 8.22 -11.56 17.60
C ASN A 202 7.20 -10.51 18.09
N ARG A 203 6.82 -10.55 19.38
CA ARG A 203 5.83 -9.65 19.98
C ARG A 203 6.13 -8.16 19.77
N LEU A 204 7.41 -7.78 19.74
CA LEU A 204 7.83 -6.38 19.57
C LEU A 204 8.21 -6.03 18.13
N SER A 205 8.51 -7.03 17.30
CA SER A 205 8.93 -6.87 15.90
C SER A 205 7.78 -7.03 14.91
N GLN A 206 6.62 -7.55 15.33
CA GLN A 206 5.36 -7.52 14.57
C GLN A 206 4.46 -6.40 15.12
N LYS A 207 4.25 -5.33 14.34
CA LYS A 207 3.49 -4.14 14.78
C LYS A 207 2.02 -4.43 15.06
N ILE A 208 1.41 -5.35 14.32
CA ILE A 208 0.06 -5.87 14.59
C ILE A 208 0.21 -7.32 15.05
N SER A 209 0.50 -7.50 16.34
CA SER A 209 0.81 -8.82 16.91
C SER A 209 -0.41 -9.50 17.52
N ALA A 210 -0.52 -10.81 17.30
CA ALA A 210 -1.50 -11.68 17.97
C ALA A 210 -1.33 -11.73 19.50
N CYS A 211 -0.20 -11.28 20.05
CA CYS A 211 -0.04 -11.16 21.51
C CYS A 211 -0.78 -9.94 22.11
N SER A 212 -1.30 -9.05 21.27
CA SER A 212 -2.00 -7.85 21.72
C SER A 212 -3.33 -8.20 22.35
N LYS A 213 -3.52 -7.80 23.62
CA LYS A 213 -4.77 -8.01 24.38
C LYS A 213 -5.84 -6.94 24.11
N VAL A 214 -5.48 -5.90 23.38
CA VAL A 214 -6.34 -4.77 23.04
C VAL A 214 -6.22 -4.48 21.56
N GLY A 215 -7.36 -4.15 20.96
CA GLY A 215 -7.45 -3.73 19.57
C GLY A 215 -7.24 -2.23 19.45
N HIS A 216 -6.51 -1.80 18.43
CA HIS A 216 -6.33 -0.40 18.10
C HIS A 216 -6.54 -0.18 16.60
N PHE A 217 -7.11 0.96 16.23
CA PHE A 217 -7.32 1.36 14.84
C PHE A 217 -8.05 0.29 13.99
N GLY A 218 -9.05 -0.38 14.59
CA GLY A 218 -9.83 -1.42 13.92
C GLY A 218 -9.15 -2.78 13.78
N MET A 219 -8.02 -3.01 14.47
CA MET A 219 -7.40 -4.33 14.59
C MET A 219 -8.00 -5.10 15.76
N GLU A 220 -8.26 -6.39 15.55
CA GLU A 220 -8.81 -7.27 16.58
C GLU A 220 -7.74 -7.71 17.60
N PRO A 221 -8.05 -7.76 18.91
CA PRO A 221 -7.17 -8.39 19.89
C PRO A 221 -6.90 -9.86 19.53
N GLY A 222 -5.69 -10.34 19.80
CA GLY A 222 -5.36 -11.75 19.56
C GLY A 222 -5.05 -12.10 18.10
N VAL A 223 -5.14 -11.15 17.16
CA VAL A 223 -4.95 -11.39 15.73
C VAL A 223 -3.69 -10.70 15.22
N GLY A 224 -2.75 -11.51 14.73
CA GLY A 224 -1.53 -11.06 14.05
C GLY A 224 -1.82 -10.75 12.59
N ARG A 225 -1.27 -9.62 12.12
CA ARG A 225 -1.44 -9.13 10.74
C ARG A 225 -0.11 -8.62 10.22
N GLY A 226 -0.03 -8.41 8.92
CA GLY A 226 1.16 -7.92 8.27
C GLY A 226 0.91 -7.49 6.84
N SER A 227 1.99 -7.33 6.09
CA SER A 227 1.96 -7.05 4.66
C SER A 227 2.93 -7.98 3.94
N PRO A 228 2.53 -9.23 3.65
CA PRO A 228 3.37 -10.13 2.88
C PRO A 228 3.55 -9.62 1.44
N GLU A 229 4.57 -10.15 0.77
CA GLU A 229 4.95 -9.78 -0.59
C GLU A 229 5.01 -11.04 -1.48
N ILE A 230 4.41 -10.93 -2.66
CA ILE A 230 4.43 -11.97 -3.69
C ILE A 230 4.92 -11.36 -4.99
N ASP A 231 6.03 -11.89 -5.49
CA ASP A 231 6.64 -11.46 -6.75
C ASP A 231 6.22 -12.44 -7.84
N ILE A 232 5.43 -11.95 -8.80
CA ILE A 232 5.01 -12.70 -9.99
C ILE A 232 6.16 -12.75 -10.99
N LEU A 233 6.93 -11.66 -11.08
CA LEU A 233 8.13 -11.57 -11.89
C LEU A 233 9.05 -10.47 -11.35
N GLU A 234 10.34 -10.79 -11.24
CA GLU A 234 11.44 -9.82 -11.14
C GLU A 234 12.58 -10.23 -12.07
N ALA A 235 12.82 -9.47 -13.14
CA ALA A 235 13.79 -9.89 -14.16
C ALA A 235 15.22 -9.40 -13.88
N MET A 236 16.18 -10.31 -14.03
CA MET A 236 17.60 -10.06 -13.99
C MET A 236 18.20 -10.23 -15.40
N MET A 237 18.38 -9.11 -16.10
CA MET A 237 19.05 -9.08 -17.40
C MET A 237 20.57 -9.01 -17.27
N GLY A 238 21.27 -9.32 -18.36
CA GLY A 238 22.72 -9.25 -18.42
C GLY A 238 23.31 -10.34 -19.29
N SER A 239 24.60 -10.22 -19.53
CA SER A 239 25.33 -11.17 -20.37
C SER A 239 25.23 -12.59 -19.80
N PRO A 240 25.21 -13.63 -20.66
CA PRO A 240 25.08 -15.02 -20.23
C PRO A 240 26.11 -15.40 -19.17
N GLU A 241 25.61 -15.65 -17.97
CA GLU A 241 26.38 -16.14 -16.82
C GLU A 241 25.59 -17.26 -16.15
N ALA A 242 26.25 -18.39 -15.90
CA ALA A 242 25.63 -19.52 -15.22
C ALA A 242 25.50 -19.24 -13.72
N LEU A 243 24.31 -19.47 -13.17
CA LEU A 243 24.05 -19.29 -11.77
C LEU A 243 24.69 -20.47 -10.99
N PRO A 244 25.48 -20.20 -9.94
CA PRO A 244 26.09 -21.22 -9.10
C PRO A 244 25.08 -22.24 -8.60
N SER A 245 25.47 -23.51 -8.62
CA SER A 245 24.68 -24.63 -8.10
C SER A 245 23.35 -24.90 -8.83
N THR A 246 23.08 -24.25 -9.97
CA THR A 246 21.87 -24.43 -10.78
C THR A 246 22.23 -24.65 -12.26
N ASN A 247 21.26 -25.03 -13.08
CA ASN A 247 21.39 -25.04 -14.54
C ASN A 247 20.88 -23.73 -15.20
N ILE A 248 20.48 -22.73 -14.42
CA ILE A 248 19.96 -21.47 -14.92
C ILE A 248 21.11 -20.57 -15.39
N THR A 249 20.88 -19.79 -16.44
CA THR A 249 21.80 -18.77 -16.93
C THR A 249 21.08 -17.44 -17.09
N ARG A 250 21.79 -16.31 -16.95
CA ARG A 250 21.25 -15.00 -17.31
C ARG A 250 20.97 -14.90 -18.83
N PRO A 251 19.92 -14.17 -19.24
CA PRO A 251 18.92 -13.53 -18.38
C PRO A 251 17.95 -14.54 -17.76
N TYR A 252 17.38 -14.19 -16.61
CA TYR A 252 16.33 -14.97 -15.94
C TYR A 252 15.36 -14.03 -15.23
N PHE A 253 14.24 -14.55 -14.75
CA PHE A 253 13.42 -13.84 -13.76
C PHE A 253 13.15 -14.69 -12.54
N SER A 254 12.90 -14.00 -11.42
CA SER A 254 12.60 -14.61 -10.14
C SER A 254 11.10 -14.55 -9.87
N THR A 255 10.55 -15.62 -9.31
CA THR A 255 9.25 -15.64 -8.62
C THR A 255 9.52 -15.81 -7.14
N SER A 256 8.74 -15.18 -6.27
CA SER A 256 9.08 -15.14 -4.84
C SER A 256 7.85 -14.99 -3.95
N LEU A 257 7.89 -15.65 -2.79
CA LEU A 257 7.05 -15.33 -1.63
C LEU A 257 7.98 -14.90 -0.50
N GLN A 258 7.76 -13.70 0.03
CA GLN A 258 8.50 -13.18 1.17
C GLN A 258 7.62 -13.20 2.42
N ILE A 259 8.16 -13.74 3.51
CA ILE A 259 7.42 -14.01 4.74
C ILE A 259 8.23 -13.73 5.99
N ALA A 260 7.52 -13.37 7.06
CA ALA A 260 8.03 -13.36 8.42
C ALA A 260 7.00 -13.94 9.41
N PRO A 261 7.46 -14.57 10.52
CA PRO A 261 8.86 -14.85 10.83
C PRO A 261 9.44 -15.93 9.91
N GLY A 262 10.71 -15.79 9.55
CA GLY A 262 11.46 -16.82 8.84
C GLY A 262 12.20 -17.78 9.76
N LEU A 263 12.85 -18.78 9.17
CA LEU A 263 13.60 -19.82 9.86
C LEU A 263 14.98 -19.34 10.30
N GLU A 264 15.22 -19.37 11.61
CA GLU A 264 16.48 -18.93 12.18
C GLU A 264 17.55 -20.02 12.24
N GLY A 265 18.80 -19.60 12.07
CA GLY A 265 19.98 -20.47 12.19
C GLY A 265 20.10 -21.55 11.12
N VAL A 266 19.15 -21.62 10.18
CA VAL A 266 19.11 -22.64 9.13
C VAL A 266 19.04 -22.05 7.71
N ARG A 267 19.14 -20.71 7.58
CA ARG A 267 19.19 -20.04 6.28
C ARG A 267 20.34 -20.58 5.42
N PRO A 268 20.11 -20.93 4.15
CA PRO A 268 21.17 -21.41 3.28
C PRO A 268 22.18 -20.30 2.98
N ASN A 269 23.42 -20.70 2.69
CA ASN A 269 24.44 -19.78 2.20
C ASN A 269 24.16 -19.45 0.73
N LEU A 270 24.41 -18.19 0.36
CA LEU A 270 24.16 -17.73 -1.00
C LEU A 270 25.09 -18.37 -2.01
N GLY A 271 24.59 -18.56 -3.22
CA GLY A 271 25.23 -19.33 -4.28
C GLY A 271 25.23 -20.84 -4.03
N LYS A 272 24.64 -21.32 -2.92
CA LYS A 272 24.52 -22.75 -2.59
C LYS A 272 23.07 -23.12 -2.40
N LEU A 273 22.71 -24.31 -2.87
CA LEU A 273 21.40 -24.90 -2.59
C LEU A 273 21.34 -25.43 -1.14
N PRO A 274 20.15 -25.39 -0.49
CA PRO A 274 19.95 -25.99 0.82
C PRO A 274 20.19 -27.50 0.78
N LYS A 275 20.73 -28.04 1.88
CA LYS A 275 20.75 -29.49 2.07
C LYS A 275 19.31 -29.99 2.24
N PRO A 276 18.96 -31.20 1.74
CA PRO A 276 17.65 -31.79 2.01
C PRO A 276 17.38 -31.82 3.51
N GLY A 277 16.25 -31.26 3.96
CA GLY A 277 15.97 -31.18 5.39
C GLY A 277 16.28 -29.87 6.09
N HIS A 278 17.07 -29.00 5.47
CA HIS A 278 17.65 -27.84 6.14
C HIS A 278 16.86 -26.55 5.95
N TRP A 279 15.99 -26.50 4.95
CA TRP A 279 15.15 -25.35 4.62
C TRP A 279 13.72 -25.83 4.33
N TYR A 280 12.88 -24.97 3.75
CA TYR A 280 11.54 -25.36 3.28
C TYR A 280 11.59 -26.60 2.38
N LYS A 281 10.60 -27.48 2.54
CA LYS A 281 10.44 -28.75 1.78
C LYS A 281 9.16 -28.71 0.97
N GLY A 282 9.02 -29.63 0.02
CA GLY A 282 7.77 -29.79 -0.74
C GLY A 282 7.52 -28.66 -1.73
N LEU A 283 8.57 -27.93 -2.11
CA LEU A 283 8.51 -26.94 -3.19
C LEU A 283 8.35 -27.66 -4.53
N GLU A 284 7.44 -27.17 -5.36
CA GLU A 284 7.13 -27.73 -6.67
C GLU A 284 7.89 -26.97 -7.77
N TYR A 285 8.46 -27.70 -8.73
CA TYR A 285 9.14 -27.11 -9.89
C TYR A 285 8.53 -27.74 -11.15
N GLY A 286 7.97 -26.92 -12.03
CA GLY A 286 7.24 -27.42 -13.20
C GLY A 286 8.13 -27.83 -14.37
N SER A 287 9.39 -27.41 -14.39
CA SER A 287 10.36 -27.85 -15.40
C SER A 287 11.80 -27.74 -14.89
N ASN A 288 12.76 -28.25 -15.68
CA ASN A 288 14.19 -28.04 -15.42
C ASN A 288 14.64 -26.60 -15.74
N GLU A 289 13.80 -25.78 -16.38
CA GLU A 289 14.10 -24.37 -16.69
C GLU A 289 13.80 -23.45 -15.51
N THR A 290 13.27 -23.98 -14.41
CA THR A 290 12.98 -23.27 -13.17
C THR A 290 13.63 -24.00 -12.00
N GLN A 291 14.44 -23.30 -11.22
CA GLN A 291 15.10 -23.86 -10.03
C GLN A 291 15.12 -22.88 -8.87
N LEU A 292 15.31 -23.38 -7.65
CA LEU A 292 15.42 -22.56 -6.45
C LEU A 292 16.42 -21.42 -6.67
N ASN A 293 16.05 -20.20 -6.30
CA ASN A 293 16.91 -19.04 -6.41
C ASN A 293 18.04 -19.13 -5.36
N PRO A 294 19.32 -19.34 -5.78
CA PRO A 294 20.40 -19.51 -4.83
C PRO A 294 20.89 -18.17 -4.23
N PHE A 295 20.32 -17.04 -4.66
CA PHE A 295 20.74 -15.69 -4.28
C PHE A 295 19.70 -14.92 -3.46
N PHE A 296 18.53 -15.51 -3.22
CA PHE A 296 17.48 -14.84 -2.47
C PHE A 296 16.79 -15.79 -1.49
N TYR A 297 17.26 -15.77 -0.24
CA TYR A 297 16.73 -16.56 0.88
C TYR A 297 16.12 -15.70 1.99
N GLY A 298 16.01 -14.38 1.79
CA GLY A 298 15.61 -13.40 2.79
C GLY A 298 16.77 -12.86 3.64
N VAL A 299 16.43 -12.07 4.65
CA VAL A 299 17.38 -11.24 5.41
C VAL A 299 17.03 -11.21 6.90
N THR A 300 18.02 -10.95 7.74
CA THR A 300 17.77 -10.63 9.15
C THR A 300 17.61 -9.12 9.24
N LEU A 301 16.43 -8.66 9.64
CA LEU A 301 16.12 -7.24 9.78
C LEU A 301 16.56 -6.82 11.18
N GLU A 302 17.80 -6.33 11.27
CA GLU A 302 18.41 -5.93 12.54
C GLU A 302 17.88 -4.58 13.02
N HIS A 303 17.34 -4.55 14.24
CA HIS A 303 16.78 -3.35 14.84
C HIS A 303 17.33 -3.10 16.24
N LYS A 304 17.21 -1.85 16.70
CA LYS A 304 17.56 -1.44 18.07
C LYS A 304 16.30 -1.03 18.83
N PRO A 305 16.03 -1.59 20.03
CA PRO A 305 16.79 -2.66 20.69
C PRO A 305 16.73 -4.00 19.92
N GLU A 306 17.70 -4.88 20.15
CA GLU A 306 17.80 -6.21 19.50
C GLU A 306 16.51 -7.04 19.61
N SER A 307 15.68 -6.80 20.62
CA SER A 307 14.35 -7.41 20.76
C SER A 307 13.35 -7.03 19.66
N MET A 308 13.69 -6.09 18.78
CA MET A 308 12.91 -5.74 17.59
C MET A 308 13.48 -6.36 16.31
N THR A 309 14.63 -7.05 16.39
CA THR A 309 15.20 -7.78 15.26
C THR A 309 14.35 -9.00 14.94
N TYR A 310 14.13 -9.25 13.65
CA TYR A 310 13.38 -10.42 13.18
C TYR A 310 13.94 -10.98 11.88
N GLN A 311 13.66 -12.25 11.65
CA GLN A 311 14.03 -12.98 10.45
C GLN A 311 12.93 -12.83 9.39
N SER A 312 13.26 -12.38 8.18
CA SER A 312 12.43 -12.58 6.99
C SER A 312 13.07 -13.62 6.08
N ASP A 313 12.25 -14.48 5.50
CA ASP A 313 12.67 -15.42 4.48
C ASP A 313 12.04 -15.07 3.14
N ALA A 314 12.78 -15.34 2.07
CA ALA A 314 12.26 -15.34 0.70
C ALA A 314 12.36 -16.76 0.16
N ILE A 315 11.22 -17.29 -0.30
CA ILE A 315 11.15 -18.61 -0.92
C ILE A 315 10.95 -18.37 -2.42
N SER A 316 12.04 -18.47 -3.17
CA SER A 316 12.12 -17.97 -4.53
C SER A 316 12.66 -19.01 -5.52
N ALA A 317 12.25 -18.90 -6.79
CA ALA A 317 12.76 -19.70 -7.89
C ALA A 317 13.10 -18.80 -9.10
N ASN A 318 14.15 -19.15 -9.83
CA ASN A 318 14.60 -18.48 -11.04
C ASN A 318 14.21 -19.28 -12.27
N THR A 319 13.66 -18.61 -13.28
CA THR A 319 13.28 -19.19 -14.57
C THR A 319 14.06 -18.52 -15.70
N HIS A 320 14.65 -19.32 -16.59
CA HIS A 320 15.45 -18.81 -17.70
C HIS A 320 14.61 -17.95 -18.67
N LEU A 321 15.18 -16.82 -19.12
CA LEU A 321 14.59 -15.96 -20.14
C LEU A 321 15.31 -16.14 -21.47
N THR A 322 14.52 -16.17 -22.53
CA THR A 322 15.00 -16.13 -23.92
C THR A 322 14.74 -14.74 -24.53
N PRO A 323 15.34 -14.39 -25.68
CA PRO A 323 15.07 -13.11 -26.35
C PRO A 323 13.58 -12.88 -26.72
N ASP A 324 12.77 -13.93 -26.80
CA ASP A 324 11.35 -13.88 -27.14
C ASP A 324 10.54 -13.00 -26.17
N TYR A 325 10.85 -13.06 -24.87
CA TYR A 325 10.17 -12.29 -23.80
C TYR A 325 10.37 -10.77 -23.89
N PHE A 326 11.32 -10.33 -24.72
CA PHE A 326 11.63 -8.92 -24.98
C PHE A 326 11.07 -8.45 -26.33
N GLN A 327 10.60 -9.38 -27.17
CA GLN A 327 10.09 -9.11 -28.51
C GLN A 327 8.56 -9.13 -28.58
N ARG A 328 7.90 -9.94 -27.75
CA ARG A 328 6.45 -10.07 -27.70
C ARG A 328 5.93 -10.21 -26.27
N HIS A 329 4.62 -10.04 -26.10
CA HIS A 329 3.98 -10.25 -24.82
C HIS A 329 3.87 -11.74 -24.47
N HIS A 330 4.01 -12.04 -23.19
CA HIS A 330 3.83 -13.36 -22.60
C HIS A 330 2.92 -13.26 -21.37
N LYS A 331 2.21 -14.35 -21.07
CA LYS A 331 1.29 -14.40 -19.95
C LYS A 331 1.99 -14.89 -18.69
N TYR A 332 2.11 -14.01 -17.70
CA TYR A 332 2.58 -14.32 -16.36
C TYR A 332 1.35 -14.47 -15.45
N SER A 333 1.18 -15.63 -14.83
CA SER A 333 0.02 -15.89 -13.98
C SER A 333 0.43 -16.37 -12.59
N LEU A 334 -0.32 -15.91 -11.58
CA LEU A 334 -0.25 -16.40 -10.21
C LEU A 334 -1.61 -16.98 -9.85
N GLU A 335 -1.64 -18.22 -9.40
CA GLU A 335 -2.79 -18.83 -8.75
C GLU A 335 -2.52 -18.95 -7.25
N TRP A 336 -3.44 -18.43 -6.46
CA TRP A 336 -3.26 -18.22 -5.03
C TRP A 336 -4.52 -18.66 -4.28
N GLU A 337 -4.37 -19.65 -3.41
CA GLU A 337 -5.42 -20.07 -2.48
C GLU A 337 -4.98 -19.75 -1.04
N PRO A 338 -5.65 -18.83 -0.33
CA PRO A 338 -5.39 -18.57 1.08
C PRO A 338 -5.84 -19.76 1.96
N PRO A 339 -5.32 -19.90 3.19
CA PRO A 339 -5.75 -20.95 4.11
C PRO A 339 -7.24 -20.83 4.50
N ASP A 340 -7.92 -21.97 4.64
CA ASP A 340 -9.30 -22.08 5.15
C ASP A 340 -9.34 -22.65 6.58
N GLY A 341 -8.93 -21.84 7.55
CA GLY A 341 -8.85 -22.27 8.95
C GLY A 341 -7.98 -23.51 9.12
N ASP A 342 -8.47 -24.52 9.84
CA ASP A 342 -7.74 -25.78 10.07
C ASP A 342 -7.91 -26.81 8.94
N ARG A 343 -8.66 -26.50 7.88
CA ARG A 343 -9.06 -27.50 6.86
C ARG A 343 -8.08 -27.60 5.71
N GLU A 344 -7.62 -26.47 5.20
CA GLU A 344 -6.68 -26.38 4.08
C GLU A 344 -5.64 -25.29 4.35
N GLU A 345 -4.37 -25.61 4.10
CA GLU A 345 -3.24 -24.70 4.32
C GLU A 345 -3.04 -23.71 3.16
N GLY A 346 -3.79 -23.87 2.07
CA GLY A 346 -3.66 -23.06 0.86
C GLY A 346 -2.43 -23.40 0.01
N TYR A 347 -2.26 -22.67 -1.09
CA TYR A 347 -1.11 -22.78 -1.99
C TYR A 347 -0.86 -21.50 -2.79
N LEU A 348 0.35 -21.40 -3.34
CA LEU A 348 0.74 -20.42 -4.35
C LEU A 348 1.42 -21.15 -5.51
N LYS A 349 0.97 -20.91 -6.74
CA LYS A 349 1.54 -21.51 -7.96
C LYS A 349 1.72 -20.45 -9.03
N TRP A 350 2.91 -20.39 -9.61
CA TRP A 350 3.27 -19.46 -10.68
C TRP A 350 3.30 -20.17 -12.02
N TYR A 351 2.78 -19.51 -13.05
CA TYR A 351 2.71 -20.02 -14.41
C TYR A 351 3.26 -19.00 -15.41
N LEU A 352 3.83 -19.52 -16.48
CA LEU A 352 4.24 -18.74 -17.66
C LEU A 352 3.71 -19.42 -18.90
N ASP A 353 2.90 -18.69 -19.66
CA ASP A 353 2.17 -19.22 -20.82
C ASP A 353 1.48 -20.56 -20.49
N ASP A 354 0.74 -20.56 -19.37
CA ASP A 354 -0.03 -21.71 -18.84
C ASP A 354 0.80 -22.92 -18.37
N LYS A 355 2.12 -22.78 -18.30
CA LYS A 355 3.01 -23.83 -17.79
C LYS A 355 3.43 -23.51 -16.36
N LEU A 356 3.27 -24.47 -15.46
CA LEU A 356 3.75 -24.37 -14.09
C LEU A 356 5.25 -24.08 -14.09
N LEU A 357 5.66 -23.10 -13.30
CA LEU A 357 7.05 -22.78 -13.03
C LEU A 357 7.46 -23.28 -11.65
N TYR A 358 6.73 -22.82 -10.65
CA TYR A 358 7.08 -22.94 -9.26
C TYR A 358 5.80 -23.02 -8.41
N GLY A 359 5.85 -23.74 -7.29
CA GLY A 359 4.72 -23.86 -6.37
C GLY A 359 5.14 -24.03 -4.93
N ILE A 360 4.36 -23.42 -4.03
CA ILE A 360 4.50 -23.52 -2.58
C ILE A 360 3.16 -23.96 -2.01
N ASN A 361 3.13 -25.14 -1.38
CA ASN A 361 1.99 -25.58 -0.60
C ASN A 361 2.10 -25.02 0.83
N GLY A 362 0.98 -24.63 1.44
CA GLY A 362 1.01 -24.04 2.79
C GLY A 362 1.60 -24.95 3.86
N GLU A 363 1.52 -26.29 3.68
CA GLU A 363 2.21 -27.24 4.57
C GLU A 363 3.72 -26.98 4.66
N SER A 364 4.35 -26.51 3.58
CA SER A 364 5.77 -26.15 3.56
C SER A 364 6.10 -25.05 4.57
N LEU A 365 5.16 -24.16 4.86
CA LEU A 365 5.35 -22.97 5.69
C LEU A 365 5.18 -23.22 7.20
N ARG A 366 4.54 -24.33 7.58
CA ARG A 366 4.33 -24.73 8.99
C ARG A 366 5.60 -24.74 9.82
N VAL A 367 6.75 -25.06 9.21
CA VAL A 367 8.06 -25.08 9.89
C VAL A 367 8.47 -23.69 10.40
N ALA A 368 8.10 -22.63 9.67
CA ALA A 368 8.32 -21.23 10.06
C ALA A 368 7.14 -20.65 10.85
N LYS A 369 6.07 -21.43 11.05
CA LYS A 369 4.79 -21.02 11.64
C LYS A 369 4.10 -19.88 10.88
N THR A 370 4.44 -19.69 9.61
CA THR A 370 3.78 -18.76 8.70
C THR A 370 2.73 -19.48 7.87
N GLU A 371 1.90 -18.71 7.17
CA GLU A 371 0.85 -19.23 6.29
C GLU A 371 0.96 -18.62 4.89
N ILE A 372 0.30 -19.28 3.92
CA ILE A 372 0.05 -18.65 2.63
C ILE A 372 -0.71 -17.34 2.89
N PRO A 373 -0.30 -16.21 2.29
CA PRO A 373 -0.93 -14.92 2.53
C PRO A 373 -2.45 -14.98 2.49
N SER A 374 -3.08 -14.30 3.44
CA SER A 374 -4.53 -14.18 3.57
C SER A 374 -4.96 -12.70 3.70
N GLU A 375 -4.01 -11.79 3.53
CA GLU A 375 -4.22 -10.33 3.51
C GLU A 375 -4.84 -9.88 2.18
N PRO A 376 -5.63 -8.80 2.15
CA PRO A 376 -5.95 -8.11 0.90
C PRO A 376 -4.68 -7.53 0.28
N MET A 377 -4.39 -7.90 -0.96
CA MET A 377 -3.17 -7.49 -1.67
C MET A 377 -3.52 -6.69 -2.92
N TYR A 378 -2.68 -5.70 -3.23
CA TYR A 378 -2.81 -4.87 -4.43
C TYR A 378 -1.64 -5.12 -5.39
N LEU A 379 -1.85 -4.82 -6.66
CA LEU A 379 -0.86 -5.03 -7.73
C LEU A 379 0.06 -3.82 -7.89
N LEU A 380 1.32 -4.11 -8.22
CA LEU A 380 2.36 -3.15 -8.55
C LEU A 380 3.06 -3.54 -9.84
N ILE A 381 3.37 -2.54 -10.66
CA ILE A 381 4.10 -2.70 -11.90
C ILE A 381 5.12 -1.58 -12.01
N ASN A 382 6.40 -1.92 -12.18
CA ASN A 382 7.46 -0.92 -12.28
C ASN A 382 8.65 -1.41 -13.11
N THR A 383 9.54 -0.48 -13.41
CA THR A 383 10.91 -0.77 -13.82
C THR A 383 11.85 0.01 -12.92
N ALA A 384 12.46 -0.68 -11.96
CA ALA A 384 13.52 -0.10 -11.13
C ALA A 384 14.86 -0.14 -11.88
N VAL A 385 15.82 0.59 -11.33
CA VAL A 385 17.25 0.53 -11.67
C VAL A 385 18.01 0.72 -10.36
N ALA A 386 18.95 -0.16 -10.06
CA ALA A 386 19.73 -0.15 -8.82
C ALA A 386 21.15 -0.63 -9.06
N SER A 387 22.14 -0.02 -8.41
CA SER A 387 23.55 -0.47 -8.50
C SER A 387 23.79 -1.86 -7.90
N SER A 388 22.85 -2.34 -7.09
CA SER A 388 22.85 -3.68 -6.53
C SER A 388 22.30 -4.74 -7.49
N TRP A 389 21.75 -4.36 -8.66
CA TRP A 389 21.00 -5.25 -9.56
C TRP A 389 21.55 -5.24 -10.99
N GLY A 390 22.35 -6.25 -11.35
CA GLY A 390 22.89 -6.40 -12.71
C GLY A 390 24.02 -5.47 -13.09
N PHE A 391 24.52 -4.69 -12.13
CA PHE A 391 25.76 -3.94 -12.25
C PHE A 391 26.96 -4.83 -11.87
N PRO A 392 28.17 -4.51 -12.35
CA PRO A 392 29.37 -5.26 -12.02
C PRO A 392 29.59 -5.41 -10.50
N LYS A 393 29.49 -6.64 -9.98
CA LYS A 393 29.79 -6.95 -8.59
C LYS A 393 30.54 -8.29 -8.48
N PRO A 394 31.79 -8.32 -7.95
CA PRO A 394 32.57 -7.20 -7.42
C PRO A 394 32.94 -6.18 -8.52
N CYS A 395 33.33 -4.98 -8.10
CA CYS A 395 33.82 -3.95 -9.00
C CYS A 395 34.98 -4.44 -9.87
N PRO A 396 35.06 -4.01 -11.14
CA PRO A 396 36.23 -4.27 -11.97
C PRO A 396 37.51 -3.72 -11.36
N ASP A 397 38.64 -4.35 -11.65
CA ASP A 397 39.95 -3.93 -11.15
C ASP A 397 40.24 -2.46 -11.47
N GLY A 398 40.59 -1.68 -10.44
CA GLY A 398 40.86 -0.25 -10.59
C GLY A 398 39.60 0.65 -10.64
N CYS A 399 38.41 0.08 -10.44
CA CYS A 399 37.15 0.82 -10.33
C CYS A 399 36.67 0.89 -8.88
N THR A 400 36.13 2.04 -8.48
CA THR A 400 35.51 2.27 -7.16
C THR A 400 34.02 1.93 -7.13
N CYS A 401 33.35 1.90 -8.29
CA CYS A 401 31.88 1.84 -8.45
C CYS A 401 31.11 2.74 -7.49
N ASP A 402 31.58 3.97 -7.30
CA ASP A 402 30.95 4.99 -6.48
C ASP A 402 30.08 5.96 -7.30
N CYS A 403 30.00 5.75 -8.62
CA CYS A 403 29.21 6.56 -9.54
C CYS A 403 28.61 5.73 -10.68
N TYR A 404 27.37 6.06 -11.07
CA TYR A 404 26.58 5.35 -12.08
C TYR A 404 25.88 6.33 -13.05
N GLU A 405 26.64 7.26 -13.63
CA GLU A 405 26.11 8.28 -14.53
C GLU A 405 26.57 8.04 -15.98
N CYS A 406 25.61 7.88 -16.89
CA CYS A 406 25.89 7.77 -18.32
C CYS A 406 26.53 9.04 -18.89
N GLY A 407 27.58 8.87 -19.70
CA GLY A 407 28.34 9.97 -20.28
C GLY A 407 29.41 10.59 -19.36
N ASN A 408 29.50 10.15 -18.10
CA ASN A 408 30.55 10.56 -17.17
C ASN A 408 31.70 9.55 -17.18
N PRO A 409 32.91 9.90 -17.68
CA PRO A 409 34.03 8.97 -17.80
C PRO A 409 34.50 8.34 -16.48
N LYS A 410 34.22 8.97 -15.34
CA LYS A 410 34.56 8.43 -14.02
C LYS A 410 33.66 7.27 -13.61
N CYS A 411 32.44 7.24 -14.14
CA CYS A 411 31.39 6.29 -13.75
C CYS A 411 31.34 5.09 -14.70
N THR A 412 31.95 5.20 -15.88
CA THR A 412 31.90 4.18 -16.94
C THR A 412 32.30 2.80 -16.47
N CYS A 413 33.32 2.67 -15.61
CA CYS A 413 33.76 1.36 -15.13
C CYS A 413 32.76 0.66 -14.20
N GLY A 414 31.83 1.41 -13.59
CA GLY A 414 30.79 0.87 -12.73
C GLY A 414 29.51 0.50 -13.48
N LEU A 415 29.41 0.82 -14.78
CA LEU A 415 28.21 0.55 -15.58
C LEU A 415 28.35 -0.79 -16.33
N PRO A 416 27.27 -1.56 -16.51
CA PRO A 416 27.25 -2.68 -17.44
C PRO A 416 27.59 -2.24 -18.87
N ASP A 417 28.23 -3.13 -19.62
CA ASP A 417 28.44 -2.93 -21.05
C ASP A 417 27.10 -2.71 -21.77
N GLY A 418 26.99 -1.66 -22.58
CA GLY A 418 25.76 -1.31 -23.30
C GLY A 418 24.65 -0.67 -22.45
N PHE A 419 24.90 -0.41 -21.16
CA PHE A 419 23.88 0.13 -20.24
C PHE A 419 23.27 1.44 -20.74
N CYS A 420 24.08 2.38 -21.20
CA CYS A 420 23.61 3.70 -21.61
C CYS A 420 22.83 3.67 -22.93
N GLU A 421 23.18 2.74 -23.81
CA GLU A 421 22.50 2.48 -25.08
C GLU A 421 21.16 1.75 -24.88
N ASN A 422 20.94 1.18 -23.70
CA ASN A 422 19.70 0.49 -23.34
C ASN A 422 18.52 1.44 -23.07
N PHE A 423 18.76 2.77 -23.10
CA PHE A 423 17.73 3.79 -22.87
C PHE A 423 17.40 4.56 -24.16
N PRO A 424 16.12 4.95 -24.39
CA PRO A 424 14.97 4.66 -23.54
C PRO A 424 14.54 3.19 -23.63
N ALA A 425 14.04 2.67 -22.51
CA ALA A 425 13.46 1.34 -22.42
C ALA A 425 11.95 1.43 -22.10
N SER A 426 11.18 0.44 -22.55
CA SER A 426 9.73 0.40 -22.37
C SER A 426 9.31 -0.98 -21.91
N PHE A 427 8.81 -1.10 -20.68
CA PHE A 427 8.16 -2.31 -20.17
C PHE A 427 6.68 -2.20 -20.50
N GLU A 428 6.17 -3.10 -21.33
CA GLU A 428 4.82 -3.01 -21.89
C GLU A 428 3.91 -4.06 -21.25
N ILE A 429 2.69 -3.64 -20.90
CA ILE A 429 1.65 -4.46 -20.30
C ILE A 429 0.41 -4.33 -21.18
N GLU A 430 0.03 -5.44 -21.79
CA GLU A 430 -1.14 -5.54 -22.67
C GLU A 430 -2.42 -5.64 -21.85
N TYR A 431 -2.43 -6.44 -20.79
CA TYR A 431 -3.57 -6.48 -19.87
C TYR A 431 -3.15 -6.90 -18.46
N VAL A 432 -4.01 -6.53 -17.51
CA VAL A 432 -4.06 -7.12 -16.17
C VAL A 432 -5.46 -7.67 -15.95
N ARG A 433 -5.58 -8.92 -15.55
CA ARG A 433 -6.86 -9.59 -15.25
C ARG A 433 -6.76 -10.32 -13.93
N ALA A 434 -7.81 -10.24 -13.13
CA ALA A 434 -7.92 -10.98 -11.88
C ALA A 434 -9.25 -11.71 -11.80
N TYR A 435 -9.19 -12.95 -11.31
CA TYR A 435 -10.32 -13.87 -11.25
C TYR A 435 -10.47 -14.45 -9.86
N GLN A 436 -11.71 -14.79 -9.47
CA GLN A 436 -12.00 -15.49 -8.23
C GLN A 436 -12.90 -16.69 -8.49
N ALA A 437 -12.65 -17.78 -7.76
CA ALA A 437 -13.51 -18.95 -7.82
C ALA A 437 -14.96 -18.59 -7.47
N LYS A 438 -15.91 -19.02 -8.30
CA LYS A 438 -17.34 -18.71 -8.12
C LYS A 438 -17.85 -19.26 -6.79
N ASN A 439 -18.56 -18.43 -6.04
CA ASN A 439 -19.15 -18.78 -4.73
C ASN A 439 -18.13 -19.24 -3.67
N HIS A 440 -16.86 -18.80 -3.75
CA HIS A 440 -15.84 -19.13 -2.77
C HIS A 440 -15.77 -18.07 -1.67
N SER A 441 -15.96 -18.47 -0.40
CA SER A 441 -16.06 -17.52 0.71
C SER A 441 -14.73 -16.86 1.12
N ASN A 442 -13.61 -17.49 0.78
CA ASN A 442 -12.27 -17.00 1.15
C ASN A 442 -11.63 -16.15 0.04
N HIS A 443 -12.27 -16.10 -1.14
CA HIS A 443 -11.91 -15.18 -2.20
C HIS A 443 -12.69 -13.89 -2.05
N LEU A 444 -11.98 -12.79 -1.77
CA LEU A 444 -12.59 -11.51 -1.45
C LEU A 444 -12.03 -10.41 -2.34
N VAL A 445 -12.89 -9.53 -2.84
CA VAL A 445 -12.51 -8.25 -3.43
C VAL A 445 -12.65 -7.17 -2.37
N GLY A 446 -11.67 -6.27 -2.31
CA GLY A 446 -11.72 -5.07 -1.51
C GLY A 446 -10.50 -4.89 -0.62
N CYS A 447 -10.10 -3.65 -0.45
CA CYS A 447 -8.86 -3.32 0.26
C CYS A 447 -8.99 -3.36 1.79
N SER A 448 -10.21 -3.25 2.31
CA SER A 448 -10.52 -3.30 3.74
C SER A 448 -11.79 -4.12 3.97
N THR A 449 -11.67 -5.44 3.91
CA THR A 449 -12.80 -6.36 4.11
C THR A 449 -13.18 -6.46 5.59
N MET A 450 -14.34 -7.06 5.88
CA MET A 450 -14.78 -7.30 7.26
C MET A 450 -13.85 -8.25 8.02
N SER A 451 -13.32 -9.28 7.35
CA SER A 451 -12.40 -10.25 7.95
C SER A 451 -10.96 -9.73 8.06
N ARG A 452 -10.57 -8.79 7.20
CA ARG A 452 -9.23 -8.22 7.14
C ARG A 452 -9.31 -6.69 6.98
N PRO A 453 -9.78 -5.95 8.01
CA PRO A 453 -9.90 -4.51 7.94
C PRO A 453 -8.52 -3.84 7.85
N THR A 454 -8.41 -2.76 7.08
CA THR A 454 -7.18 -1.94 6.96
C THR A 454 -7.46 -0.44 7.05
N ALA A 455 -8.68 0.00 6.71
CA ALA A 455 -9.00 1.42 6.52
C ALA A 455 -8.73 2.28 7.78
N LYS A 456 -9.19 1.83 8.95
CA LYS A 456 -8.97 2.54 10.22
C LYS A 456 -7.50 2.58 10.62
N TYR A 457 -6.73 1.52 10.29
CA TYR A 457 -5.30 1.47 10.55
C TYR A 457 -4.54 2.47 9.69
N ILE A 458 -4.79 2.47 8.38
CA ILE A 458 -4.19 3.42 7.44
C ILE A 458 -4.52 4.85 7.84
N MET A 459 -5.78 5.13 8.21
CA MET A 459 -6.21 6.45 8.68
C MET A 459 -5.49 6.87 9.98
N GLY A 460 -5.35 5.95 10.94
CA GLY A 460 -4.64 6.19 12.20
C GLY A 460 -3.13 6.39 12.04
N HIS A 461 -2.55 5.83 10.97
CA HIS A 461 -1.11 5.87 10.67
C HIS A 461 -0.80 6.66 9.40
N LYS A 462 -1.69 7.57 9.01
CA LYS A 462 -1.67 8.29 7.74
C LYS A 462 -0.30 8.89 7.37
N LYS A 463 0.43 9.41 8.36
CA LYS A 463 1.78 9.98 8.20
C LYS A 463 2.81 9.02 7.60
N ASP A 464 2.58 7.72 7.75
CA ASP A 464 3.46 6.63 7.30
C ASP A 464 3.21 6.30 5.81
N PHE A 465 2.10 6.80 5.22
CA PHE A 465 1.64 6.52 3.85
C PHE A 465 1.69 7.76 2.92
N VAL A 466 2.30 8.86 3.36
CA VAL A 466 2.40 10.12 2.63
C VAL A 466 3.86 10.52 2.39
N ASN A 467 4.09 11.23 1.29
CA ASN A 467 5.37 11.81 0.97
C ASN A 467 5.49 13.17 1.68
N ASN A 468 5.92 13.13 2.95
CA ASN A 468 6.01 14.32 3.79
C ASN A 468 7.01 15.35 3.25
N GLU A 469 8.05 14.90 2.54
CA GLU A 469 9.10 15.77 1.97
C GLU A 469 8.54 16.73 0.91
N GLU A 470 7.55 16.25 0.15
CA GLU A 470 6.80 16.99 -0.88
C GLU A 470 5.55 17.69 -0.30
N GLY A 471 5.34 17.62 1.02
CA GLY A 471 4.20 18.25 1.70
C GLY A 471 2.85 17.57 1.44
N GLN A 472 2.86 16.29 1.02
CA GLN A 472 1.65 15.51 0.81
C GLN A 472 0.86 15.36 2.12
N LYS A 473 -0.41 15.79 2.12
CA LYS A 473 -1.28 15.75 3.31
C LYS A 473 -2.17 14.53 3.39
N GLU A 474 -2.55 13.94 2.25
CA GLU A 474 -3.43 12.78 2.13
C GLU A 474 -2.69 11.67 1.39
N PRO A 475 -2.79 10.38 1.80
CA PRO A 475 -2.13 9.27 1.10
C PRO A 475 -2.51 9.17 -0.38
N LEU A 476 -3.77 9.45 -0.70
CA LEU A 476 -4.29 9.52 -2.07
C LEU A 476 -5.19 10.73 -2.22
N GLN A 477 -5.12 11.38 -3.37
CA GLN A 477 -6.07 12.43 -3.74
C GLN A 477 -7.43 11.81 -4.14
N PRO A 478 -8.54 12.53 -3.91
CA PRO A 478 -9.84 12.12 -4.43
C PRO A 478 -9.82 11.99 -5.96
N ILE A 479 -10.54 10.99 -6.48
CA ILE A 479 -10.64 10.78 -7.92
C ILE A 479 -11.35 11.95 -8.59
N GLN A 480 -10.68 12.58 -9.55
CA GLN A 480 -11.21 13.67 -10.36
C GLN A 480 -12.28 13.15 -11.32
N ARG A 481 -13.31 13.97 -11.58
CA ARG A 481 -14.34 13.73 -12.60
C ARG A 481 -14.37 14.91 -13.56
N GLY A 482 -13.35 15.02 -14.40
CA GLY A 482 -13.14 16.13 -15.31
C GLY A 482 -12.29 17.23 -14.70
N GLY A 483 -12.40 18.45 -15.24
CA GLY A 483 -11.62 19.62 -14.79
C GLY A 483 -10.26 19.79 -15.47
N GLY A 484 -9.81 18.82 -16.26
CA GLY A 484 -8.67 18.98 -17.17
C GLY A 484 -8.96 20.04 -18.23
N TYR A 485 -7.95 20.82 -18.61
CA TYR A 485 -8.08 21.80 -19.68
C TYR A 485 -8.34 21.11 -21.01
N CYS A 486 -9.26 21.66 -21.80
CA CYS A 486 -9.58 21.16 -23.13
C CYS A 486 -9.84 22.30 -24.11
N LYS A 487 -9.53 22.06 -25.38
CA LYS A 487 -9.92 22.94 -26.49
C LYS A 487 -11.08 22.36 -27.31
N LEU A 488 -11.12 21.04 -27.44
CA LEU A 488 -12.08 20.30 -28.25
C LEU A 488 -12.68 19.16 -27.42
N ASP A 489 -13.92 18.77 -27.73
CA ASP A 489 -14.62 17.69 -27.03
C ASP A 489 -13.88 16.35 -27.09
N VAL A 490 -13.18 16.10 -28.20
CA VAL A 490 -12.38 14.87 -28.39
C VAL A 490 -11.25 14.73 -27.37
N GLU A 491 -10.73 15.84 -26.83
CA GLU A 491 -9.70 15.81 -25.77
C GLU A 491 -10.27 15.30 -24.43
N CYS A 492 -11.60 15.26 -24.30
CA CYS A 492 -12.35 14.73 -23.16
C CYS A 492 -12.99 13.36 -23.44
N GLY A 493 -12.59 12.70 -24.53
CA GLY A 493 -13.12 11.39 -24.93
C GLY A 493 -14.54 11.41 -25.51
N TYR A 494 -14.97 12.52 -26.13
CA TYR A 494 -16.22 12.58 -26.89
C TYR A 494 -16.25 11.53 -28.03
N PRO A 495 -17.40 10.92 -28.35
CA PRO A 495 -18.74 11.18 -27.80
C PRO A 495 -19.12 10.38 -26.54
N THR A 496 -18.31 9.42 -26.12
CA THR A 496 -18.73 8.40 -25.15
C THR A 496 -18.31 8.70 -23.72
N LYS A 497 -17.18 9.40 -23.51
CA LYS A 497 -16.54 9.51 -22.20
C LYS A 497 -16.78 10.86 -21.50
N GLY A 498 -16.83 11.93 -22.28
CA GLY A 498 -17.04 13.29 -21.77
C GLY A 498 -17.05 14.32 -22.90
N ALA A 499 -17.15 15.60 -22.53
CA ALA A 499 -17.11 16.72 -23.46
C ALA A 499 -16.39 17.93 -22.84
N CYS A 500 -15.97 18.87 -23.69
CA CYS A 500 -15.33 20.10 -23.28
C CYS A 500 -16.40 21.16 -23.01
N SER A 501 -16.47 21.63 -21.76
CA SER A 501 -17.42 22.70 -21.40
C SER A 501 -16.98 24.05 -21.96
N ASP A 502 -17.92 25.02 -21.97
CA ASP A 502 -17.66 26.42 -22.34
C ASP A 502 -16.53 27.08 -21.51
N SER A 503 -16.29 26.57 -20.29
CA SER A 503 -15.20 27.03 -19.43
C SER A 503 -13.83 26.42 -19.78
N ARG A 504 -13.73 25.70 -20.90
CA ARG A 504 -12.53 25.01 -21.40
C ARG A 504 -12.03 23.94 -20.43
N ARG A 505 -12.98 23.22 -19.84
CA ARG A 505 -12.76 22.16 -18.85
C ARG A 505 -13.56 20.92 -19.23
N CYS A 506 -12.94 19.74 -19.17
CA CYS A 506 -13.62 18.48 -19.41
C CYS A 506 -14.69 18.20 -18.35
N VAL A 507 -15.81 17.65 -18.78
CA VAL A 507 -16.88 17.15 -17.92
C VAL A 507 -17.15 15.70 -18.31
N CYS A 508 -17.02 14.79 -17.35
CA CYS A 508 -17.10 13.35 -17.61
C CYS A 508 -18.54 12.85 -17.52
N ASN A 509 -18.83 11.83 -18.33
CA ASN A 509 -20.01 10.99 -18.16
C ASN A 509 -19.85 10.09 -16.92
N ASP A 510 -20.95 9.54 -16.41
CA ASP A 510 -20.99 8.87 -15.10
C ASP A 510 -19.99 7.71 -14.93
N ASN A 511 -19.68 7.00 -16.02
CA ASN A 511 -18.80 5.83 -16.06
C ASN A 511 -17.32 6.17 -16.27
N PHE A 512 -16.95 7.46 -16.30
CA PHE A 512 -15.60 7.91 -16.58
C PHE A 512 -15.09 8.90 -15.54
N THR A 513 -13.78 8.85 -15.32
CA THR A 513 -13.03 9.63 -14.33
C THR A 513 -11.73 10.17 -14.93
N GLY A 514 -11.03 10.95 -14.12
CA GLY A 514 -9.79 11.62 -14.46
C GLY A 514 -10.00 13.02 -15.02
N PRO A 515 -8.91 13.78 -15.16
CA PRO A 515 -8.99 15.18 -15.61
C PRO A 515 -9.57 15.29 -17.02
N LYS A 516 -9.31 14.31 -17.89
CA LYS A 516 -9.77 14.25 -19.29
C LYS A 516 -10.81 13.17 -19.58
N CYS A 517 -11.39 12.56 -18.55
CA CYS A 517 -12.42 11.52 -18.70
C CYS A 517 -11.97 10.26 -19.46
N LEU A 518 -10.67 10.01 -19.52
CA LEU A 518 -10.10 8.87 -20.25
C LEU A 518 -10.02 7.60 -19.40
N SER A 519 -10.17 7.70 -18.08
CA SER A 519 -10.16 6.54 -17.20
C SER A 519 -11.59 6.04 -16.98
N HIS A 520 -11.81 4.73 -17.01
CA HIS A 520 -13.08 4.16 -16.55
C HIS A 520 -13.23 4.39 -15.04
N ALA A 521 -14.44 4.72 -14.62
CA ALA A 521 -14.76 4.73 -13.20
C ALA A 521 -14.63 3.31 -12.65
N GLY A 522 -14.07 3.21 -11.45
CA GLY A 522 -13.93 1.98 -10.67
C GLY A 522 -14.13 2.36 -9.21
N SER A 523 -14.76 1.48 -8.45
CA SER A 523 -15.00 1.70 -7.03
C SER A 523 -15.07 0.39 -6.30
N ASP A 524 -14.55 0.39 -5.08
CA ASP A 524 -14.73 -0.70 -4.16
C ASP A 524 -16.18 -0.68 -3.65
N ASP A 525 -16.96 -1.71 -4.02
CA ASP A 525 -18.32 -1.88 -3.53
C ASP A 525 -18.33 -2.25 -2.02
N THR A 526 -17.19 -2.66 -1.46
CA THR A 526 -17.02 -2.81 -0.01
C THR A 526 -16.92 -1.43 0.64
N SER A 527 -18.07 -0.87 0.95
CA SER A 527 -18.11 0.32 1.81
C SER A 527 -17.44 -0.02 3.14
N PRO A 528 -16.52 0.81 3.66
CA PRO A 528 -16.03 0.61 5.02
C PRO A 528 -17.26 0.51 5.93
N PRO A 529 -17.28 -0.44 6.89
CA PRO A 529 -18.43 -0.62 7.75
C PRO A 529 -18.82 0.75 8.32
N THR A 530 -20.11 1.08 8.24
CA THR A 530 -20.66 2.35 8.74
C THR A 530 -20.04 2.66 10.08
N GLU A 531 -19.60 3.91 10.27
CA GLU A 531 -19.17 4.43 11.57
C GLU A 531 -20.36 4.33 12.55
N ASN A 532 -20.60 3.12 13.06
CA ASN A 532 -21.14 3.00 14.38
C ASN A 532 -20.03 3.56 15.24
N LEU A 533 -20.26 4.78 15.72
CA LEU A 533 -19.59 5.31 16.89
C LEU A 533 -19.95 4.36 18.04
N GLU A 534 -19.39 3.16 18.05
CA GLU A 534 -19.21 2.39 19.25
C GLU A 534 -18.18 3.18 20.04
N VAL A 535 -18.68 4.20 20.73
CA VAL A 535 -18.11 4.56 22.01
C VAL A 535 -18.14 3.24 22.76
N ASP A 536 -17.01 2.53 22.78
CA ASP A 536 -16.73 1.55 23.81
C ASP A 536 -17.21 2.25 25.07
N MET A 537 -18.35 1.81 25.63
CA MET A 537 -18.83 2.34 26.89
C MET A 537 -17.61 2.18 27.77
N LEU A 538 -16.96 3.31 28.11
CA LEU A 538 -15.84 3.34 29.00
C LEU A 538 -16.23 2.39 30.10
N SER A 539 -15.55 1.25 30.19
CA SER A 539 -15.73 0.30 31.27
C SER A 539 -15.14 1.00 32.49
N LEU A 540 -15.84 2.04 32.94
CA LEU A 540 -15.56 2.78 34.13
C LEU A 540 -15.73 1.74 35.22
N SER A 541 -14.62 1.40 35.85
CA SER A 541 -14.62 0.54 37.03
C SER A 541 -15.78 0.95 37.94
N PRO A 542 -16.50 0.00 38.56
CA PRO A 542 -17.56 0.32 39.53
C PRO A 542 -17.11 1.32 40.60
N VAL A 543 -15.81 1.33 40.91
CA VAL A 543 -15.18 2.29 41.82
C VAL A 543 -15.20 3.72 41.26
N PHE A 544 -14.89 3.90 39.97
CA PHE A 544 -14.92 5.21 39.32
C PHE A 544 -16.34 5.78 39.27
N LEU A 545 -17.33 4.94 38.91
CA LEU A 545 -18.74 5.33 38.95
C LEU A 545 -19.20 5.72 40.36
N ALA A 546 -18.80 4.96 41.38
CA ALA A 546 -19.11 5.30 42.77
C ALA A 546 -18.50 6.65 43.19
N LEU A 547 -17.26 6.95 42.77
CA LEU A 547 -16.59 8.23 43.06
C LEU A 547 -17.30 9.41 42.38
N VAL A 548 -17.71 9.26 41.11
CA VAL A 548 -18.44 10.31 40.38
C VAL A 548 -19.81 10.58 41.02
N VAL A 549 -20.53 9.53 41.41
CA VAL A 549 -21.82 9.67 42.10
C VAL A 549 -21.64 10.34 43.47
N PHE A 550 -20.61 9.96 44.22
CA PHE A 550 -20.32 10.59 45.52
C PHE A 550 -19.95 12.07 45.36
N ALA A 551 -19.15 12.42 44.35
CA ALA A 551 -18.81 13.81 44.03
C ALA A 551 -20.06 14.62 43.64
N ALA A 552 -20.97 14.05 42.86
CA ALA A 552 -22.22 14.70 42.48
C ALA A 552 -23.14 14.93 43.69
N ILE A 553 -23.31 13.93 44.57
CA ILE A 553 -24.13 14.05 45.78
C ILE A 553 -23.55 15.12 46.72
N THR A 554 -22.23 15.12 46.94
CA THR A 554 -21.57 16.12 47.77
C THR A 554 -21.69 17.53 47.20
N PHE A 555 -21.59 17.69 45.88
CA PHE A 555 -21.82 18.97 45.21
C PHE A 555 -23.28 19.45 45.37
N ILE A 556 -24.26 18.57 45.16
CA ILE A 556 -25.68 18.90 45.33
C ILE A 556 -25.97 19.28 46.78
N ALA A 557 -25.44 18.53 47.75
CA ALA A 557 -25.57 18.84 49.17
C ALA A 557 -24.93 20.20 49.52
N TYR A 558 -23.74 20.48 48.99
CA TYR A 558 -23.07 21.76 49.16
C TYR A 558 -23.89 22.93 48.61
N VAL A 559 -24.40 22.80 47.38
CA VAL A 559 -25.26 23.81 46.74
C VAL A 559 -26.56 23.97 47.54
N GLY A 560 -27.18 22.87 47.98
CA GLY A 560 -28.37 22.90 48.83
C GLY A 560 -28.15 23.63 50.15
N ILE A 561 -27.03 23.38 50.83
CA ILE A 561 -26.65 24.08 52.06
C ILE A 561 -26.37 25.56 51.78
N ALA A 562 -25.69 25.89 50.68
CA ALA A 562 -25.41 27.28 50.30
C ALA A 562 -26.70 28.06 50.00
N VAL A 563 -27.64 27.46 49.25
CA VAL A 563 -28.96 28.03 48.96
C VAL A 563 -29.79 28.17 50.23
N PHE A 564 -29.80 27.16 51.11
CA PHE A 564 -30.50 27.23 52.38
C PHE A 564 -29.96 28.32 53.30
N LYS A 565 -28.62 28.45 53.42
CA LYS A 565 -27.97 29.54 54.16
C LYS A 565 -28.34 30.90 53.57
N ARG A 566 -28.36 31.03 52.24
CA ARG A 566 -28.72 32.28 51.55
C ARG A 566 -30.19 32.64 51.76
N ARG A 567 -31.12 31.68 51.67
CA ARG A 567 -32.55 31.90 51.97
C ARG A 567 -32.78 32.34 53.42
N ARG A 568 -32.09 31.70 54.37
CA ARG A 568 -32.18 32.06 55.79
C ARG A 568 -31.62 33.46 56.10
N GLN A 569 -30.65 33.93 55.32
CA GLN A 569 -30.21 35.33 55.39
C GLN A 569 -31.27 36.29 54.83
N VAL A 570 -31.93 35.96 53.72
CA VAL A 570 -32.98 36.79 53.10
C VAL A 570 -34.21 36.93 54.02
N GLU A 571 -34.67 35.84 54.66
CA GLU A 571 -35.77 35.91 55.66
C GLU A 571 -35.45 36.80 56.86
N LYS A 572 -34.17 37.00 57.18
CA LYS A 572 -33.72 37.90 58.25
C LYS A 572 -33.74 39.38 57.86
N TYR A 573 -33.79 39.69 56.57
CA TYR A 573 -33.85 41.07 56.03
C TYR A 573 -35.28 41.54 55.72
N GLU A 574 -36.25 40.63 55.56
CA GLU A 574 -37.67 40.97 55.31
C GLU A 574 -38.49 41.33 56.56
N GLN A 575 -37.90 41.29 57.77
CA GLN A 575 -38.58 41.67 59.04
C GLN A 575 -38.35 43.12 59.50
N LEU A 576 -37.93 44.04 58.62
CA LEU A 576 -37.85 45.47 58.96
C LEU A 576 -39.03 46.25 58.32
N PRO A 577 -39.84 47.01 59.10
CA PRO A 577 -41.03 47.67 58.58
C PRO A 577 -40.69 48.81 57.60
N SER A 578 -41.44 48.86 56.49
CA SER A 578 -41.36 49.91 55.47
C SER A 578 -41.93 51.23 55.98
N ASN A 579 -41.07 52.25 56.12
CA ASN A 579 -41.53 53.64 56.12
C ASN A 579 -41.16 54.32 54.80
N SER A 580 -42.17 54.96 54.23
CA SER A 580 -42.16 55.82 53.06
C SER A 580 -41.27 57.05 53.28
N VAL A 581 -40.67 57.56 52.20
CA VAL A 581 -40.70 58.98 51.76
C VAL A 581 -39.73 59.24 50.58
N SER A 582 -40.30 59.92 49.58
CA SER A 582 -39.81 60.83 48.52
C SER A 582 -38.67 60.51 47.53
N ARG A 583 -39.03 60.79 46.26
CA ARG A 583 -38.23 61.26 45.12
C ARG A 583 -37.30 62.45 45.45
N GLN A 584 -36.28 62.63 44.60
CA GLN A 584 -35.25 63.71 44.48
C GLN A 584 -34.03 63.46 45.38
N ASP A 585 -32.77 63.55 44.96
CA ASP A 585 -32.11 64.17 43.81
C ASP A 585 -30.78 63.47 43.47
N MET A 586 -30.28 63.75 42.27
CA MET A 586 -28.92 63.45 41.79
C MET A 586 -27.84 64.27 42.51
N ASP A 587 -26.63 63.72 42.49
CA ASP A 587 -25.31 64.35 42.63
C ASP A 587 -24.76 64.68 44.03
N ILE A 588 -23.85 63.82 44.50
CA ILE A 588 -22.78 64.20 45.41
C ILE A 588 -21.43 63.60 44.96
N LEU A 589 -20.52 64.53 44.64
CA LEU A 589 -19.04 64.48 44.59
C LEU A 589 -18.37 63.68 43.45
N ARG A 590 -17.91 64.37 42.39
CA ARG A 590 -16.65 65.14 42.25
C ARG A 590 -15.36 64.30 42.32
N THR A 591 -14.82 64.09 41.12
CA THR A 591 -13.45 64.44 40.67
C THR A 591 -12.22 63.93 41.41
N MET A 592 -11.19 63.68 40.59
CA MET A 592 -9.77 63.54 40.95
C MET A 592 -9.44 62.16 41.50
N GLN A 593 -8.33 61.50 41.17
CA GLN A 593 -7.12 61.87 40.45
C GLN A 593 -6.42 60.53 40.20
N GLN A 594 -5.95 60.27 38.98
CA GLN A 594 -4.52 60.19 38.67
C GLN A 594 -3.76 58.96 39.21
N GLN A 595 -2.92 58.46 38.28
CA GLN A 595 -1.61 57.85 38.51
C GLN A 595 -1.55 56.34 38.83
N GLY A 596 -1.06 55.57 37.85
CA GLY A 596 -0.08 54.49 38.13
C GLY A 596 1.26 55.10 38.58
N PRO A 597 2.41 54.39 38.65
CA PRO A 597 2.73 53.04 38.15
C PRO A 597 3.60 52.21 39.16
N ALA A 598 4.24 51.14 38.64
CA ALA A 598 5.38 50.40 39.23
C ALA A 598 5.08 49.53 40.47
N GLY A 599 5.68 48.37 40.72
CA GLY A 599 6.79 47.63 40.11
C GLY A 599 7.31 46.63 41.16
N LEU A 600 8.06 45.62 40.70
CA LEU A 600 9.03 44.80 41.46
C LEU A 600 8.55 43.61 42.32
N SER A 601 8.69 42.42 41.72
CA SER A 601 9.62 41.31 42.11
C SER A 601 9.78 40.89 43.58
N TYR A 602 9.66 39.58 43.88
CA TYR A 602 10.78 38.64 44.14
C TYR A 602 10.29 37.26 44.63
N GLN A 603 10.80 36.20 43.97
CA GLN A 603 11.28 34.88 44.43
C GLN A 603 10.48 33.89 45.31
N GLY A 604 10.69 32.60 44.96
CA GLY A 604 10.69 31.44 45.89
C GLY A 604 9.82 30.27 45.42
N MET A 605 10.20 29.52 44.37
CA MET A 605 10.93 28.24 44.43
C MET A 605 10.33 27.16 45.37
N GLY A 606 9.86 26.05 44.79
CA GLY A 606 9.39 24.85 45.48
C GLY A 606 8.91 23.75 44.53
N THR A 607 9.87 22.97 44.03
CA THR A 607 9.79 21.68 43.29
C THR A 607 8.99 20.61 44.07
N ALA A 608 8.33 19.58 43.52
CA ALA A 608 8.69 18.55 42.52
C ALA A 608 7.43 17.65 42.24
N PRO A 609 7.53 16.48 41.55
CA PRO A 609 7.81 16.27 40.13
C PRO A 609 6.67 15.48 39.43
N THR A 610 6.40 15.75 38.16
CA THR A 610 5.61 14.86 37.29
C THR A 610 6.56 14.10 36.37
N ASN A 611 6.62 12.78 36.54
CA ASN A 611 7.33 11.85 35.67
C ASN A 611 6.73 11.90 34.25
N LEU A 612 7.41 12.61 33.36
CA LEU A 612 7.29 12.45 31.92
C LEU A 612 8.21 11.29 31.52
N ILE A 613 7.62 10.16 31.16
CA ILE A 613 8.35 9.09 30.47
C ILE A 613 8.71 9.66 29.09
N GLY A 614 10.01 9.80 28.87
CA GLY A 614 10.58 10.44 27.69
C GLY A 614 10.19 9.73 26.40
N ALA A 615 9.94 10.55 25.38
CA ALA A 615 10.02 10.13 23.99
C ALA A 615 11.45 9.59 23.76
N ASN A 616 11.57 8.27 23.61
CA ASN A 616 12.82 7.67 23.17
C ASN A 616 12.89 7.88 21.65
N GLU A 617 13.88 8.66 21.24
CA GLU A 617 14.24 8.92 19.85
C GLU A 617 14.46 7.59 19.11
N GLN A 618 13.59 7.32 18.13
CA GLN A 618 13.76 6.21 17.20
C GLN A 618 14.85 6.58 16.21
N LYS A 619 15.98 5.88 16.27
CA LYS A 619 16.87 5.72 15.11
C LYS A 619 16.18 4.76 14.13
N THR A 620 15.58 5.30 13.09
CA THR A 620 15.30 4.52 11.88
C THR A 620 16.67 4.26 11.25
N VAL A 621 17.02 3.00 11.03
CA VAL A 621 18.14 2.65 10.16
C VAL A 621 17.47 2.02 8.94
N THR A 622 17.58 2.69 7.81
CA THR A 622 17.07 2.21 6.53
C THR A 622 18.07 1.19 5.99
N TYR A 623 17.74 -0.10 6.04
CA TYR A 623 18.58 -1.16 5.47
C TYR A 623 18.18 -1.48 4.03
N CYS A 624 19.21 -1.70 3.23
CA CYS A 624 19.21 -1.87 1.79
C CYS A 624 19.04 -3.36 1.44
N MET A 625 18.19 -3.71 0.46
CA MET A 625 18.27 -5.04 -0.15
C MET A 625 19.48 -5.06 -1.08
N ILE A 626 20.37 -6.03 -0.84
CA ILE A 626 21.51 -6.33 -1.70
C ILE A 626 21.56 -7.84 -1.82
N ASP A 627 21.49 -8.33 -3.07
CA ASP A 627 22.14 -9.50 -3.69
C ASP A 627 22.87 -10.50 -2.75
N GLY A 628 22.20 -10.87 -1.67
CA GLY A 628 22.66 -11.65 -0.54
C GLY A 628 23.98 -11.26 0.19
N ARG A 629 24.86 -10.39 -0.30
CA ARG A 629 26.16 -10.17 0.36
C ARG A 629 26.14 -9.05 1.40
N LEU A 630 26.43 -9.40 2.65
CA LEU A 630 27.08 -8.53 3.63
C LEU A 630 28.36 -7.96 3.00
N LEU A 631 28.45 -6.63 2.89
CA LEU A 631 29.75 -5.98 2.87
C LEU A 631 30.18 -5.85 4.34
N ASP A 632 31.30 -6.47 4.69
CA ASP A 632 31.99 -6.23 5.95
C ASP A 632 32.24 -4.72 6.12
N GLU A 633 31.66 -4.11 7.15
CA GLU A 633 32.41 -3.58 8.31
C GLU A 633 31.62 -3.82 9.62
#